data_AF-A0A6N9L9Q8-F1
#
_entry.id   AF-A0A6N9L9Q8-F1
#
_cell.length_a   1.000
_cell.length_b   1.000
_cell.length_c   1.000
_cell.angle_alpha   90.00
_cell.angle_beta   90.00
_cell.angle_gamma   90.00
#
_symmetry.space_group_name_H-M   'P 1'
#
loop_
_entity.id
_entity.type
_entity.pdbx_description
1 polymer ?
#
loop_
_entity_poly.entity_id
_entity_poly.type
_entity_poly.pdbx_seq_one_letter_code
_entity_poly.pdbx_strand_id
1 'polypeptide(L)'
;DIANRSISIYHWNWDKPVEYVTRESERCGNKKITKYFLLSVFPDGSMDYYKIEDDTSELYQRYESVFTNYKSSVFEPELLISTQDYQALISDSKMMVLPDLKELDFRLNAYRKDKEISKSKLTRLLKSFVETNEEYREEIERILKNLNKNTYQYQEVVRKASKAGNPPLINLATSLGRKFVKHCRDTSRVVFNPCLKSDVVKVFQHIYTLKDEEDSKKLYYYVGKKEPMKFTLVNACHIRRITVLEGALDDDFKKFIFDQLSVNFIRNNDYTVVPFLRKYIEEFKKLNSQ
;
A
#
# COMPACT_ATOMS: atom_id res chain seq x y z
N ASP A 1 -7.31 -3.74 15.99
CA ASP A 1 -7.66 -4.69 14.91
C ASP A 1 -7.51 -6.13 15.35
N ILE A 2 -6.30 -6.68 15.57
CA ILE A 2 -6.12 -8.09 16.01
C ILE A 2 -6.84 -8.38 17.33
N ALA A 3 -6.61 -7.55 18.35
CA ALA A 3 -7.29 -7.71 19.65
C ALA A 3 -8.82 -7.60 19.55
N ASN A 4 -9.32 -6.87 18.54
CA ASN A 4 -10.75 -6.65 18.31
C ASN A 4 -11.31 -7.59 17.23
N ARG A 5 -10.49 -8.48 16.67
CA ARG A 5 -10.80 -9.37 15.53
C ARG A 5 -11.58 -8.69 14.39
N SER A 6 -11.23 -7.44 14.08
CA SER A 6 -11.94 -6.69 13.03
C SER A 6 -11.08 -5.58 12.43
N ILE A 7 -11.27 -5.33 11.14
CA ILE A 7 -10.71 -4.21 10.37
C ILE A 7 -11.88 -3.37 9.85
N SER A 8 -12.16 -2.26 10.52
CA SER A 8 -13.27 -1.35 10.19
C SER A 8 -12.89 -0.23 9.21
N ILE A 9 -11.60 -0.11 8.88
CA ILE A 9 -11.05 1.00 8.07
C ILE A 9 -10.94 0.68 6.57
N TYR A 10 -11.28 -0.55 6.16
CA TYR A 10 -11.25 -1.01 4.78
C TYR A 10 -12.66 -1.43 4.38
N HIS A 11 -13.10 -1.02 3.18
CA HIS A 11 -14.39 -1.44 2.65
C HIS A 11 -14.22 -2.75 1.89
N TRP A 12 -14.69 -3.84 2.51
CA TRP A 12 -14.67 -5.17 1.94
C TRP A 12 -15.82 -5.32 0.94
N ASN A 13 -15.53 -5.20 -0.35
CA ASN A 13 -16.53 -5.33 -1.42
C ASN A 13 -16.59 -6.80 -1.89
N TRP A 14 -16.87 -7.73 -0.98
CA TRP A 14 -17.01 -9.14 -1.29
C TRP A 14 -18.18 -9.77 -0.53
N ASP A 15 -18.81 -10.78 -1.12
CA ASP A 15 -20.00 -11.42 -0.55
C ASP A 15 -19.67 -12.62 0.34
N LYS A 16 -18.43 -13.11 0.30
CA LYS A 16 -17.95 -14.27 1.05
C LYS A 16 -16.60 -14.03 1.72
N PRO A 17 -16.23 -14.84 2.73
CA PRO A 17 -14.95 -14.71 3.39
C PRO A 17 -13.78 -14.95 2.43
N VAL A 18 -12.68 -14.26 2.70
CA VAL A 18 -11.41 -14.47 1.98
C VAL A 18 -10.38 -15.04 2.93
N GLU A 19 -9.72 -16.10 2.49
CA GLU A 19 -8.69 -16.83 3.22
C GLU A 19 -7.29 -16.37 2.78
N TYR A 20 -6.45 -16.04 3.76
CA TYR A 20 -5.05 -15.67 3.57
C TYR A 20 -4.19 -16.67 4.34
N VAL A 21 -3.35 -17.43 3.63
CA VAL A 21 -2.59 -18.53 4.22
C VAL A 21 -1.11 -18.36 4.00
N THR A 22 -0.33 -18.45 5.08
CA THR A 22 1.13 -18.51 5.02
C THR A 22 1.63 -19.86 5.55
N ARG A 23 2.77 -20.31 5.01
CA ARG A 23 3.46 -21.53 5.45
C ARG A 23 4.71 -21.17 6.22
N GLU A 24 4.95 -21.84 7.32
CA GLU A 24 6.21 -21.80 8.05
C GLU A 24 6.76 -23.22 8.20
N SER A 25 8.08 -23.36 8.16
CA SER A 25 8.72 -24.63 8.37
C SER A 25 9.90 -24.47 9.29
N GLU A 26 9.89 -25.23 10.38
CA GLU A 26 10.96 -25.27 11.36
C GLU A 26 11.64 -26.64 11.32
N ARG A 27 12.94 -26.66 11.59
CA ARG A 27 13.66 -27.91 11.82
C ARG A 27 13.74 -28.18 13.32
N CYS A 28 13.11 -29.27 13.76
CA CYS A 28 13.31 -29.82 15.10
C CYS A 28 14.12 -31.11 14.97
N GLY A 29 15.44 -31.00 15.16
CA GLY A 29 16.38 -32.08 14.89
C GLY A 29 16.36 -32.49 13.40
N ASN A 30 16.15 -33.78 13.13
CA ASN A 30 16.07 -34.32 11.76
C ASN A 30 14.67 -34.21 11.13
N LYS A 31 13.67 -33.72 11.86
CA LYS A 31 12.30 -33.59 11.36
C LYS A 31 12.02 -32.13 10.97
N LYS A 32 11.46 -31.95 9.77
CA LYS A 32 10.89 -30.69 9.33
C LYS A 32 9.43 -30.67 9.76
N ILE A 33 9.06 -29.71 10.60
CA ILE A 33 7.68 -29.48 11.02
C ILE A 33 7.16 -28.31 10.19
N THR A 34 6.09 -28.54 9.44
CA THR A 34 5.41 -27.49 8.67
C THR A 34 4.16 -27.05 9.42
N LYS A 35 3.92 -25.74 9.46
CA LYS A 35 2.77 -25.12 10.10
C LYS A 35 2.11 -24.18 9.11
N TYR A 36 0.79 -24.14 9.10
CA TYR A 36 0.02 -23.20 8.29
C TYR A 36 -0.70 -22.19 9.19
N PHE A 37 -0.67 -20.93 8.78
CA PHE A 37 -1.38 -19.85 9.46
C PHE A 37 -2.41 -19.28 8.51
N LEU A 38 -3.68 -19.45 8.86
CA LEU A 38 -4.84 -19.00 8.12
C LEU A 38 -5.45 -17.78 8.81
N LEU A 39 -5.70 -16.73 8.03
CA LEU A 39 -6.53 -15.60 8.38
C LEU A 39 -7.74 -15.57 7.44
N SER A 40 -8.94 -15.68 8.00
CA SER A 40 -10.19 -15.54 7.28
C SER A 40 -10.77 -14.15 7.56
N VAL A 41 -11.06 -13.38 6.51
CA VAL A 41 -11.65 -12.04 6.63
C VAL A 41 -13.05 -12.04 6.02
N PHE A 42 -14.04 -11.68 6.82
CA PHE A 42 -15.46 -11.69 6.44
C PHE A 42 -15.87 -10.36 5.76
N PRO A 43 -17.00 -10.34 5.03
CA PRO A 43 -17.55 -9.12 4.41
C PRO A 43 -17.75 -7.93 5.36
N ASP A 44 -18.10 -8.21 6.62
CA ASP A 44 -18.29 -7.19 7.67
C ASP A 44 -16.96 -6.69 8.27
N GLY A 45 -15.83 -7.23 7.80
CA GLY A 45 -14.49 -6.94 8.28
C GLY A 45 -14.11 -7.63 9.57
N SER A 46 -14.95 -8.53 10.11
CA SER A 46 -14.53 -9.45 11.16
C SER A 46 -13.47 -10.43 10.64
N MET A 47 -12.67 -10.97 11.56
CA MET A 47 -11.52 -11.81 11.23
C MET A 47 -11.40 -13.01 12.17
N ASP A 48 -11.12 -14.17 11.59
CA ASP A 48 -10.73 -15.37 12.32
C ASP A 48 -9.32 -15.82 11.96
N TYR A 49 -8.63 -16.40 12.94
CA TYR A 49 -7.25 -16.84 12.83
C TYR A 49 -7.12 -18.28 13.29
N TYR A 50 -6.42 -19.09 12.49
CA TYR A 50 -6.18 -20.49 12.76
C TYR A 50 -4.72 -20.84 12.54
N LYS A 51 -4.18 -21.63 13.47
CA LYS A 51 -2.90 -22.30 13.34
C LYS A 51 -3.18 -23.78 13.06
N ILE A 52 -2.67 -24.30 11.96
CA ILE A 52 -2.91 -25.67 11.51
C ILE A 52 -1.57 -26.41 11.52
N GLU A 53 -1.48 -27.42 12.39
CA GLU A 53 -0.28 -28.25 12.58
C GLU A 53 -0.57 -29.74 12.45
N ASP A 54 -1.85 -30.13 12.53
CA ASP A 54 -2.28 -31.51 12.37
C ASP A 54 -2.20 -31.91 10.90
N ASP A 55 -1.17 -32.69 10.57
CA ASP A 55 -0.89 -33.16 9.22
C ASP A 55 -1.93 -34.15 8.70
N THR A 56 -2.79 -34.70 9.56
CA THR A 56 -3.89 -35.57 9.15
C THR A 56 -5.14 -34.80 8.74
N SER A 57 -5.24 -33.52 9.10
CA SER A 57 -6.41 -32.70 8.80
C SER A 57 -6.56 -32.41 7.30
N GLU A 58 -7.79 -32.41 6.80
CA GLU A 58 -8.10 -32.08 5.40
C GLU A 58 -7.60 -30.68 5.01
N LEU A 59 -7.69 -29.72 5.94
CA LEU A 59 -7.18 -28.37 5.74
C LEU A 59 -5.66 -28.33 5.57
N TYR A 60 -4.92 -29.09 6.37
CA TYR A 60 -3.47 -29.19 6.21
C TYR A 60 -3.13 -29.77 4.84
N GLN A 61 -3.75 -30.88 4.45
CA GLN A 61 -3.47 -31.55 3.18
C GLN A 61 -3.81 -30.66 1.99
N ARG A 62 -4.93 -29.90 2.05
CA ARG A 62 -5.31 -28.90 1.06
C ARG A 62 -4.18 -27.89 0.85
N TYR A 63 -3.69 -27.26 1.92
CA TYR A 63 -2.65 -26.24 1.80
C TYR A 63 -1.27 -26.83 1.45
N GLU A 64 -0.91 -27.97 2.02
CA GLU A 64 0.35 -28.67 1.68
C GLU A 64 0.42 -28.98 0.19
N SER A 65 -0.69 -29.44 -0.41
CA SER A 65 -0.74 -29.71 -1.86
C SER A 65 -0.43 -28.46 -2.69
N VAL A 66 -0.98 -27.31 -2.33
CA VAL A 66 -0.74 -26.04 -3.04
C VAL A 66 0.73 -25.62 -2.91
N PHE A 67 1.26 -25.64 -1.70
CA PHE A 67 2.60 -25.12 -1.39
C PHE A 67 3.75 -26.07 -1.80
N THR A 68 3.48 -27.36 -2.05
CA THR A 68 4.48 -28.35 -2.49
C THR A 68 4.43 -28.67 -3.98
N ASN A 69 3.25 -28.63 -4.59
CA ASN A 69 3.12 -28.77 -6.05
C ASN A 69 3.79 -27.60 -6.78
N TYR A 70 3.92 -26.46 -6.11
CA TYR A 70 4.70 -25.34 -6.60
C TYR A 70 6.21 -25.58 -6.43
N LYS A 71 6.87 -26.01 -7.51
CA LYS A 71 8.33 -26.17 -7.56
C LYS A 71 8.95 -25.09 -8.44
N SER A 72 9.79 -24.25 -7.84
CA SER A 72 10.56 -23.25 -8.56
C SER A 72 11.91 -23.04 -7.86
N SER A 73 12.99 -22.94 -8.64
CA SER A 73 14.33 -22.63 -8.14
C SER A 73 14.55 -21.14 -7.89
N VAL A 74 13.69 -20.30 -8.48
CA VAL A 74 13.76 -18.84 -8.47
C VAL A 74 12.74 -18.22 -7.53
N PHE A 75 11.58 -18.88 -7.37
CA PHE A 75 10.43 -18.34 -6.65
C PHE A 75 10.06 -19.21 -5.45
N GLU A 76 9.81 -18.58 -4.30
CA GLU A 76 9.40 -19.25 -3.07
C GLU A 76 8.00 -18.77 -2.67
N PRO A 77 7.02 -19.67 -2.47
CA PRO A 77 5.68 -19.30 -2.03
C PRO A 77 5.67 -18.56 -0.69
N GLU A 78 5.03 -17.39 -0.63
CA GLU A 78 4.90 -16.61 0.61
C GLU A 78 3.47 -16.56 1.15
N LEU A 79 2.48 -16.41 0.26
CA LEU A 79 1.09 -16.17 0.66
C LEU A 79 0.13 -16.75 -0.38
N LEU A 80 -0.77 -17.60 0.07
CA LEU A 80 -1.93 -18.05 -0.69
C LEU A 80 -3.13 -17.15 -0.33
N ILE A 81 -3.88 -16.73 -1.35
CA ILE A 81 -5.15 -16.02 -1.21
C ILE A 81 -6.21 -16.88 -1.87
N SER A 82 -7.23 -17.24 -1.11
CA SER A 82 -8.38 -18.01 -1.60
C SER A 82 -9.66 -17.23 -1.34
N THR A 83 -10.40 -16.96 -2.41
CA THR A 83 -11.80 -16.54 -2.34
C THR A 83 -12.67 -17.72 -2.78
N GLN A 84 -13.98 -17.51 -2.92
CA GLN A 84 -14.87 -18.50 -3.51
C GLN A 84 -14.50 -18.82 -4.97
N ASP A 85 -14.12 -17.80 -5.75
CA ASP A 85 -14.00 -17.90 -7.21
C ASP A 85 -12.56 -17.85 -7.70
N TYR A 86 -11.63 -17.46 -6.83
CA TYR A 86 -10.22 -17.28 -7.16
C TYR A 86 -9.31 -17.92 -6.13
N GLN A 87 -8.24 -18.54 -6.61
CA GLN A 87 -7.13 -18.93 -5.78
C GLN A 87 -5.84 -18.42 -6.42
N ALA A 88 -5.04 -17.67 -5.67
CA ALA A 88 -3.78 -17.13 -6.16
C ALA A 88 -2.65 -17.29 -5.15
N LEU A 89 -1.48 -17.64 -5.68
CA LEU A 89 -0.25 -17.78 -4.91
C LEU A 89 0.68 -16.61 -5.20
N ILE A 90 1.02 -15.84 -4.16
CA ILE A 90 2.08 -14.85 -4.19
C ILE A 90 3.38 -15.54 -3.77
N SER A 91 4.39 -15.43 -4.63
CA SER A 91 5.72 -15.95 -4.39
C SER A 91 6.75 -14.83 -4.43
N ASP A 92 7.69 -14.88 -3.49
CA ASP A 92 8.91 -14.08 -3.52
C ASP A 92 9.87 -14.61 -4.56
N SER A 93 10.75 -13.76 -5.07
CA SER A 93 11.85 -14.20 -5.93
C SER A 93 13.18 -13.77 -5.36
N LYS A 94 14.23 -14.47 -5.78
CA LYS A 94 15.62 -14.02 -5.55
C LYS A 94 16.01 -12.81 -6.40
N MET A 95 15.16 -12.39 -7.34
CA MET A 95 15.41 -11.24 -8.20
C MET A 95 14.99 -9.96 -7.48
N MET A 96 15.87 -8.96 -7.51
CA MET A 96 15.65 -7.70 -6.83
C MET A 96 15.78 -6.51 -7.80
N VAL A 97 15.16 -5.40 -7.45
CA VAL A 97 15.21 -4.13 -8.16
C VAL A 97 15.60 -3.02 -7.22
N LEU A 98 16.40 -2.07 -7.73
CA LEU A 98 16.78 -0.92 -6.92
C LEU A 98 15.53 -0.10 -6.56
N PRO A 99 15.39 0.33 -5.30
CA PRO A 99 14.35 1.27 -4.93
C PRO A 99 14.53 2.54 -5.76
N ASP A 100 13.44 3.20 -6.09
CA ASP A 100 13.53 4.50 -6.74
C ASP A 100 13.94 5.57 -5.73
N LEU A 101 15.24 5.69 -5.49
CA LEU A 101 15.81 6.62 -4.52
C LEU A 101 15.45 8.08 -4.82
N LYS A 102 15.26 8.46 -6.09
CA LYS A 102 14.86 9.82 -6.46
C LYS A 102 13.42 10.08 -6.06
N GLU A 103 12.56 9.12 -6.36
CA GLU A 103 11.15 9.17 -5.99
C GLU A 103 10.97 9.07 -4.47
N LEU A 104 11.79 8.28 -3.77
CA LEU A 104 11.82 8.21 -2.31
C LEU A 104 12.31 9.50 -1.67
N ASP A 105 13.39 10.09 -2.15
CA ASP A 105 13.86 11.39 -1.68
C ASP A 105 12.81 12.47 -1.93
N PHE A 106 12.23 12.51 -3.14
CA PHE A 106 11.12 13.41 -3.45
C PHE A 106 9.97 13.22 -2.46
N ARG A 107 9.55 11.97 -2.17
CA ARG A 107 8.49 11.67 -1.20
C ARG A 107 8.90 12.12 0.20
N LEU A 108 10.01 11.65 0.75
CA LEU A 108 10.47 12.01 2.09
C LEU A 108 10.56 13.53 2.26
N ASN A 109 11.02 14.26 1.25
CA ASN A 109 11.08 15.71 1.23
C ASN A 109 9.72 16.39 0.98
N ALA A 110 8.81 15.80 0.20
CA ALA A 110 7.47 16.32 -0.07
C ALA A 110 6.52 16.19 1.14
N TYR A 111 6.72 15.15 1.94
CA TYR A 111 5.81 14.72 3.01
C TYR A 111 6.26 15.18 4.43
N ARG A 112 7.28 16.06 4.54
CA ARG A 112 7.75 16.62 5.82
C ARG A 112 6.69 17.52 6.47
N LYS A 113 6.41 17.32 7.76
CA LYS A 113 5.38 18.08 8.51
C LYS A 113 5.78 19.54 8.76
N ASP A 114 7.08 19.80 8.81
CA ASP A 114 7.76 21.08 9.02
C ASP A 114 8.03 21.84 7.71
N LYS A 115 7.44 21.40 6.60
CA LYS A 115 7.68 22.00 5.30
C LYS A 115 7.02 23.38 5.21
N GLU A 116 7.86 24.36 4.87
CA GLU A 116 7.45 25.74 4.67
C GLU A 116 7.38 26.12 3.19
N ILE A 117 6.50 27.07 2.89
CA ILE A 117 6.44 27.78 1.62
C ILE A 117 6.68 29.26 1.86
N SER A 118 7.52 29.88 1.03
CA SER A 118 7.69 31.33 1.06
C SER A 118 6.42 32.04 0.60
N LYS A 119 6.17 33.24 1.15
CA LYS A 119 5.07 34.10 0.74
C LYS A 119 5.06 34.35 -0.77
N SER A 120 6.23 34.56 -1.37
CA SER A 120 6.37 34.77 -2.82
C SER A 120 5.90 33.56 -3.62
N LYS A 121 6.33 32.34 -3.24
CA LYS A 121 5.92 31.11 -3.92
C LYS A 121 4.43 30.82 -3.71
N LEU A 122 3.91 31.01 -2.50
CA LEU A 122 2.49 30.86 -2.21
C LEU A 122 1.63 31.83 -3.03
N THR A 123 2.04 33.10 -3.10
CA THR A 123 1.36 34.12 -3.90
C THR A 123 1.30 33.72 -5.37
N ARG A 124 2.40 33.19 -5.92
CA ARG A 124 2.44 32.72 -7.32
C ARG A 124 1.48 31.55 -7.56
N LEU A 125 1.43 30.59 -6.64
CA LEU A 125 0.50 29.45 -6.73
C LEU A 125 -0.96 29.90 -6.67
N LEU A 126 -1.29 30.82 -5.77
CA LEU A 126 -2.64 31.38 -5.62
C LEU A 126 -3.07 32.14 -6.88
N LYS A 127 -2.19 32.97 -7.46
CA LYS A 127 -2.47 33.69 -8.72
C LYS A 127 -2.67 32.72 -9.89
N SER A 128 -1.76 31.77 -10.07
CA SER A 128 -1.87 30.75 -11.12
C SER A 128 -3.13 29.88 -10.99
N PHE A 129 -3.59 29.61 -9.77
CA PHE A 129 -4.84 28.89 -9.56
C PHE A 129 -6.06 29.65 -10.08
N VAL A 130 -6.10 30.97 -9.86
CA VAL A 130 -7.21 31.85 -10.31
C VAL A 130 -7.25 31.98 -11.83
N GLU A 131 -6.12 31.93 -12.53
CA GLU A 131 -6.06 31.97 -14.00
C GLU A 131 -6.90 30.85 -14.66
N THR A 132 -7.08 29.73 -13.97
CA THR A 132 -7.81 28.56 -14.47
C THR A 132 -9.10 28.27 -13.69
N ASN A 133 -9.35 28.96 -12.59
CA ASN A 133 -10.51 28.78 -11.72
C ASN A 133 -11.02 30.16 -11.26
N GLU A 134 -11.51 30.94 -12.22
CA GLU A 134 -11.95 32.32 -12.03
C GLU A 134 -13.07 32.44 -10.98
N GLU A 135 -13.86 31.39 -10.78
CA GLU A 135 -14.93 31.34 -9.77
C GLU A 135 -14.43 31.53 -8.33
N TYR A 136 -13.12 31.36 -8.07
CA TYR A 136 -12.52 31.54 -6.74
C TYR A 136 -11.74 32.85 -6.60
N ARG A 137 -11.77 33.75 -7.59
CA ARG A 137 -10.96 34.99 -7.63
C ARG A 137 -11.10 35.82 -6.34
N GLU A 138 -12.32 36.16 -5.94
CA GLU A 138 -12.56 37.00 -4.75
C GLU A 138 -12.04 36.35 -3.46
N GLU A 139 -12.26 35.04 -3.32
CA GLU A 139 -11.80 34.26 -2.17
C GLU A 139 -10.27 34.25 -2.07
N ILE A 140 -9.59 34.06 -3.20
CA ILE A 140 -8.13 34.03 -3.28
C ILE A 140 -7.54 35.43 -3.07
N GLU A 141 -8.16 36.48 -3.61
CA GLU A 141 -7.71 37.86 -3.39
C GLU A 141 -7.79 38.26 -1.91
N ARG A 142 -8.84 37.83 -1.20
CA ARG A 142 -8.95 38.01 0.25
C ARG A 142 -7.83 37.27 1.00
N ILE A 143 -7.51 36.04 0.60
CA ILE A 143 -6.39 35.27 1.18
C ILE A 143 -5.07 36.00 0.95
N LEU A 144 -4.82 36.48 -0.28
CA LEU A 144 -3.61 37.21 -0.65
C LEU A 144 -3.40 38.47 0.19
N LYS A 145 -4.46 39.24 0.44
CA LYS A 145 -4.44 40.44 1.30
C LYS A 145 -4.07 40.10 2.76
N ASN A 146 -4.48 38.92 3.23
CA ASN A 146 -4.23 38.48 4.61
C ASN A 146 -2.86 37.81 4.81
N LEU A 147 -2.02 37.70 3.76
CA LEU A 147 -0.68 37.13 3.90
C LEU A 147 0.29 38.09 4.61
N ASN A 148 0.48 37.90 5.92
CA ASN A 148 1.34 38.69 6.80
C ASN A 148 2.69 38.06 7.21
N LYS A 149 2.98 36.80 6.86
CA LYS A 149 4.24 36.11 7.21
C LYS A 149 5.17 35.99 5.99
N ASN A 150 6.47 35.86 6.24
CA ASN A 150 7.46 35.61 5.19
C ASN A 150 7.43 34.15 4.70
N THR A 151 7.17 33.22 5.60
CA THR A 151 6.96 31.80 5.31
C THR A 151 5.71 31.31 6.01
N TYR A 152 5.12 30.26 5.44
CA TYR A 152 3.95 29.57 5.98
C TYR A 152 4.24 28.08 6.03
N GLN A 153 3.89 27.44 7.14
CA GLN A 153 3.86 25.99 7.22
C GLN A 153 2.74 25.47 6.31
N TYR A 154 2.94 24.34 5.63
CA TYR A 154 1.95 23.82 4.67
C TYR A 154 0.56 23.59 5.30
N GLN A 155 0.53 23.21 6.58
CA GLN A 155 -0.72 23.02 7.33
C GLN A 155 -1.44 24.35 7.67
N GLU A 156 -0.71 25.45 7.80
CA GLU A 156 -1.30 26.78 7.96
C GLU A 156 -1.97 27.24 6.66
N VAL A 157 -1.39 26.88 5.52
CA VAL A 157 -1.94 27.20 4.20
C VAL A 157 -3.22 26.40 3.97
N VAL A 158 -3.14 25.07 4.03
CA VAL A 158 -4.30 24.19 3.78
C VAL A 158 -4.38 23.10 4.84
N ARG A 159 -5.51 22.99 5.54
CA ARG A 159 -5.87 21.82 6.36
C ARG A 159 -7.39 21.65 6.45
N LYS A 160 -7.86 20.52 6.96
CA LYS A 160 -9.28 20.44 7.38
C LYS A 160 -9.43 21.28 8.65
N ALA A 161 -10.33 22.27 8.64
CA ALA A 161 -10.58 23.08 9.83
C ALA A 161 -11.07 22.19 10.98
N SER A 162 -10.48 22.35 12.17
CA SER A 162 -10.96 21.72 13.41
C SER A 162 -11.68 22.76 14.26
N LYS A 163 -12.63 22.32 15.11
CA LYS A 163 -13.41 23.22 15.99
C LYS A 163 -12.56 23.96 17.04
N ALA A 164 -11.33 23.53 17.30
CA ALA A 164 -10.52 23.94 18.44
C ALA A 164 -9.15 24.56 18.08
N GLY A 165 -8.97 25.11 16.87
CA GLY A 165 -7.68 25.75 16.51
C GLY A 165 -7.76 26.76 15.38
N ASN A 166 -6.65 27.47 15.14
CA ASN A 166 -6.57 28.56 14.16
C ASN A 166 -6.95 28.09 12.74
N PRO A 167 -7.95 28.68 12.08
CA PRO A 167 -8.38 28.23 10.76
C PRO A 167 -7.21 28.30 9.76
N PRO A 168 -7.08 27.33 8.85
CA PRO A 168 -6.15 27.48 7.74
C PRO A 168 -6.55 28.64 6.84
N LEU A 169 -5.61 29.12 6.03
CA LEU A 169 -5.91 30.05 4.95
C LEU A 169 -6.95 29.46 3.98
N ILE A 170 -6.85 28.16 3.70
CA ILE A 170 -7.75 27.42 2.82
C ILE A 170 -8.23 26.14 3.52
N ASN A 171 -9.54 25.97 3.66
CA ASN A 171 -10.11 24.78 4.26
C ASN A 171 -10.20 23.62 3.25
N LEU A 172 -9.50 22.51 3.53
CA LEU A 172 -9.49 21.33 2.66
C LEU A 172 -10.87 20.65 2.52
N ALA A 173 -11.81 20.92 3.42
CA ALA A 173 -13.17 20.40 3.32
C ALA A 173 -13.99 21.05 2.19
N THR A 174 -13.56 22.20 1.65
CA THR A 174 -14.30 22.93 0.62
C THR A 174 -13.89 22.50 -0.80
N SER A 175 -14.72 22.85 -1.80
CA SER A 175 -14.39 22.67 -3.22
C SER A 175 -13.12 23.42 -3.62
N LEU A 176 -12.99 24.69 -3.18
CA LEU A 176 -11.78 25.50 -3.37
C LEU A 176 -10.55 24.77 -2.84
N GLY A 177 -10.59 24.30 -1.59
CA GLY A 177 -9.45 23.62 -0.97
C GLY A 177 -9.01 22.38 -1.75
N ARG A 178 -9.96 21.53 -2.16
CA ARG A 178 -9.65 20.33 -2.96
C ARG A 178 -9.08 20.68 -4.34
N LYS A 179 -9.66 21.67 -5.04
CA LYS A 179 -9.18 22.11 -6.36
C LYS A 179 -7.82 22.79 -6.29
N PHE A 180 -7.59 23.65 -5.30
CA PHE A 180 -6.31 24.35 -5.12
C PHE A 180 -5.15 23.37 -4.86
N VAL A 181 -5.35 22.40 -3.96
CA VAL A 181 -4.34 21.37 -3.69
C VAL A 181 -4.04 20.55 -4.94
N LYS A 182 -5.09 20.15 -5.69
CA LYS A 182 -4.93 19.45 -6.97
C LYS A 182 -4.13 20.30 -7.98
N HIS A 183 -4.46 21.57 -8.15
CA HIS A 183 -3.74 22.49 -9.05
C HIS A 183 -2.26 22.62 -8.71
N CYS A 184 -1.95 22.85 -7.44
CA CYS A 184 -0.57 23.00 -6.96
C CYS A 184 0.28 21.74 -7.18
N ARG A 185 -0.35 20.56 -7.02
CA ARG A 185 0.27 19.27 -7.29
C ARG A 185 0.52 19.09 -8.78
N ASP A 186 -0.50 19.28 -9.60
CA ASP A 186 -0.46 18.93 -11.02
C ASP A 186 0.44 19.91 -11.81
N THR A 187 0.49 21.19 -11.43
CA THR A 187 1.30 22.22 -12.14
C THR A 187 2.70 22.43 -11.58
N SER A 188 2.85 22.35 -10.26
CA SER A 188 4.06 22.80 -9.56
C SER A 188 4.70 21.74 -8.69
N ARG A 189 4.14 20.52 -8.67
CA ARG A 189 4.56 19.39 -7.81
C ARG A 189 4.64 19.77 -6.33
N VAL A 190 3.82 20.72 -5.88
CA VAL A 190 3.71 21.13 -4.47
C VAL A 190 2.55 20.37 -3.83
N VAL A 191 2.84 19.61 -2.77
CA VAL A 191 1.85 18.78 -2.07
C VAL A 191 1.49 19.44 -0.75
N PHE A 192 0.34 20.12 -0.70
CA PHE A 192 -0.21 20.66 0.54
C PHE A 192 -1.02 19.59 1.28
N ASN A 193 -0.80 19.48 2.60
CA ASN A 193 -1.46 18.55 3.50
C ASN A 193 -1.44 17.08 3.01
N PRO A 194 -0.38 16.33 3.34
CA PRO A 194 -0.23 14.96 2.88
C PRO A 194 -1.29 13.98 3.40
N CYS A 195 -2.19 14.40 4.29
CA CYS A 195 -3.20 13.53 4.88
C CYS A 195 -4.35 13.15 3.91
N LEU A 196 -4.31 13.57 2.65
CA LEU A 196 -5.13 12.92 1.62
C LEU A 196 -4.60 11.49 1.44
N LYS A 197 -5.16 10.56 2.22
CA LYS A 197 -4.86 9.10 2.15
C LYS A 197 -4.80 8.62 0.69
N SER A 198 -5.68 9.12 -0.19
CA SER A 198 -5.70 8.74 -1.61
C SER A 198 -4.44 9.14 -2.38
N ASP A 199 -3.82 10.29 -2.05
CA ASP A 199 -2.66 10.83 -2.77
C ASP A 199 -1.36 10.24 -2.25
N VAL A 200 -1.27 10.00 -0.93
CA VAL A 200 -0.22 9.16 -0.35
C VAL A 200 -0.34 7.76 -0.94
N VAL A 201 -1.50 7.13 -0.94
CA VAL A 201 -1.63 5.76 -1.48
C VAL A 201 -1.28 5.70 -2.98
N LYS A 202 -1.78 6.62 -3.82
CA LYS A 202 -1.47 6.64 -5.27
C LYS A 202 -0.02 6.97 -5.60
N VAL A 203 0.60 7.91 -4.87
CA VAL A 203 2.01 8.26 -5.11
C VAL A 203 2.91 7.16 -4.57
N PHE A 204 2.57 6.53 -3.44
CA PHE A 204 3.38 5.51 -2.81
C PHE A 204 3.27 4.12 -3.47
N GLN A 205 2.24 3.85 -4.26
CA GLN A 205 2.01 2.59 -4.99
C GLN A 205 2.45 2.65 -6.45
N HIS A 206 3.69 3.06 -6.75
CA HIS A 206 4.26 2.74 -8.07
C HIS A 206 4.64 1.26 -8.10
N ILE A 207 3.61 0.41 -8.08
CA ILE A 207 3.69 -1.03 -8.28
C ILE A 207 3.78 -1.22 -9.79
N TYR A 208 4.99 -1.51 -10.26
CA TYR A 208 5.19 -1.91 -11.64
C TYR A 208 4.66 -3.32 -11.80
N THR A 209 3.93 -3.56 -12.89
CA THR A 209 3.43 -4.88 -13.25
C THR A 209 4.05 -5.30 -14.57
N LEU A 210 4.43 -6.56 -14.67
CA LEU A 210 4.88 -7.20 -15.91
C LEU A 210 4.01 -8.42 -16.11
N LYS A 211 3.29 -8.48 -17.23
CA LYS A 211 2.55 -9.68 -17.62
C LYS A 211 3.52 -10.69 -18.19
N ASP A 212 3.28 -11.96 -17.92
CA ASP A 212 3.94 -13.04 -18.64
C ASP A 212 3.23 -13.19 -20.00
N GLU A 213 3.93 -12.96 -21.10
CA GLU A 213 3.33 -13.07 -22.44
C GLU A 213 3.04 -14.52 -22.82
N GLU A 214 3.73 -15.48 -22.19
CA GLU A 214 3.55 -16.92 -22.44
C GLU A 214 2.50 -17.55 -21.51
N ASP A 215 2.24 -16.95 -20.34
CA ASP A 215 1.31 -17.48 -19.34
C ASP A 215 0.41 -16.41 -18.73
N SER A 216 -0.82 -16.30 -19.25
CA SER A 216 -1.80 -15.32 -18.79
C SER A 216 -2.24 -15.47 -17.33
N LYS A 217 -1.89 -16.58 -16.66
CA LYS A 217 -2.17 -16.78 -15.22
C LYS A 217 -1.07 -16.19 -14.32
N LYS A 218 0.01 -15.67 -14.89
CA LYS A 218 1.14 -15.10 -14.14
C LYS A 218 1.21 -13.60 -14.29
N LEU A 219 1.47 -12.94 -13.16
CA LEU A 219 1.71 -11.50 -13.09
C LEU A 219 2.87 -11.22 -12.16
N TYR A 220 3.88 -10.52 -12.65
CA TYR A 220 5.00 -10.09 -11.83
C TYR A 220 4.75 -8.66 -11.36
N TYR A 221 5.14 -8.37 -10.13
CA TYR A 221 5.01 -7.02 -9.59
C TYR A 221 6.14 -6.66 -8.63
N TYR A 222 6.47 -5.37 -8.59
CA TYR A 222 7.52 -4.83 -7.72
C TYR A 222 7.36 -3.32 -7.50
N VAL A 223 8.04 -2.79 -6.48
CA VAL A 223 8.25 -1.35 -6.29
C VAL A 223 9.74 -1.08 -6.49
N GLY A 224 10.10 -0.09 -7.29
CA GLY A 224 11.51 0.19 -7.62
C GLY A 224 11.66 0.90 -8.96
N LYS A 225 12.88 1.04 -9.46
CA LYS A 225 13.11 1.57 -10.81
C LYS A 225 12.85 0.50 -11.86
N LYS A 226 12.35 0.93 -13.03
CA LYS A 226 12.20 0.08 -14.23
C LYS A 226 13.55 -0.46 -14.75
N GLU A 227 14.67 0.13 -14.33
CA GLU A 227 16.05 -0.20 -14.72
C GLU A 227 16.97 -0.25 -13.48
N PRO A 228 18.12 -0.97 -13.47
CA PRO A 228 18.36 -2.35 -13.90
C PRO A 228 18.09 -3.34 -12.74
N MET A 229 17.56 -4.53 -13.08
CA MET A 229 17.39 -5.66 -12.15
C MET A 229 18.76 -6.18 -11.65
N LYS A 230 18.83 -6.63 -10.39
CA LYS A 230 20.04 -7.19 -9.76
C LYS A 230 19.69 -8.44 -8.93
N PHE A 231 20.65 -9.34 -8.77
CA PHE A 231 20.44 -10.61 -8.05
C PHE A 231 20.79 -10.54 -6.54
N THR A 232 21.57 -9.56 -6.10
CA THR A 232 21.99 -9.44 -4.68
C THR A 232 22.22 -7.98 -4.27
N LEU A 233 21.40 -7.44 -3.37
CA LEU A 233 21.61 -6.13 -2.74
C LEU A 233 20.79 -6.01 -1.44
N VAL A 234 21.42 -5.51 -0.36
CA VAL A 234 20.82 -5.38 0.99
C VAL A 234 19.67 -4.35 1.08
N ASN A 235 19.54 -3.46 0.09
CA ASN A 235 18.51 -2.40 0.06
C ASN A 235 17.60 -2.49 -1.17
N ALA A 236 17.51 -3.67 -1.80
CA ALA A 236 16.75 -3.85 -3.04
C ALA A 236 15.37 -4.46 -2.77
N CYS A 237 14.38 -4.10 -3.60
CA CYS A 237 13.01 -4.57 -3.48
C CYS A 237 12.87 -5.87 -4.24
N HIS A 238 12.27 -6.89 -3.64
CA HIS A 238 12.09 -8.18 -4.31
C HIS A 238 10.99 -8.10 -5.38
N ILE A 239 11.25 -8.71 -6.54
CA ILE A 239 10.21 -8.97 -7.54
C ILE A 239 9.36 -10.12 -7.03
N ARG A 240 8.04 -9.90 -6.98
CA ARG A 240 7.08 -10.93 -6.61
C ARG A 240 6.28 -11.39 -7.81
N ARG A 241 5.76 -12.61 -7.73
CA ARG A 241 4.89 -13.20 -8.75
C ARG A 241 3.57 -13.59 -8.12
N ILE A 242 2.47 -13.19 -8.74
CA ILE A 242 1.14 -13.72 -8.54
C ILE A 242 0.95 -14.84 -9.58
N THR A 243 0.58 -16.03 -9.11
CA THR A 243 0.18 -17.15 -9.97
C THR A 243 -1.26 -17.51 -9.64
N VAL A 244 -2.17 -17.36 -10.60
CA VAL A 244 -3.57 -17.77 -10.44
C VAL A 244 -3.66 -19.29 -10.59
N LEU A 245 -4.11 -19.95 -9.54
CA LEU A 245 -4.31 -21.40 -9.47
C LEU A 245 -5.73 -21.77 -9.92
N GLU A 246 -6.72 -21.01 -9.46
CA GLU A 246 -8.14 -21.13 -9.80
C GLU A 246 -8.71 -19.76 -10.16
N GLY A 247 -9.64 -19.73 -11.13
CA GLY A 247 -10.20 -18.49 -11.68
C GLY A 247 -9.33 -17.87 -12.78
N ALA A 248 -9.54 -16.58 -13.05
CA ALA A 248 -8.85 -15.81 -14.08
C ALA A 248 -8.14 -14.57 -13.51
N LEU A 249 -7.04 -14.16 -14.15
CA LEU A 249 -6.35 -12.90 -13.84
C LEU A 249 -7.02 -11.71 -14.57
N ASP A 250 -8.31 -11.50 -14.31
CA ASP A 250 -9.07 -10.39 -14.86
C ASP A 250 -8.82 -9.06 -14.11
N ASP A 251 -9.49 -8.00 -14.55
CA ASP A 251 -9.28 -6.66 -13.98
C ASP A 251 -9.91 -6.51 -12.58
N ASP A 252 -10.96 -7.26 -12.28
CA ASP A 252 -11.60 -7.26 -10.97
C ASP A 252 -10.69 -7.93 -9.93
N PHE A 253 -10.12 -9.10 -10.26
CA PHE A 253 -9.17 -9.79 -9.41
C PHE A 253 -7.86 -8.99 -9.23
N LYS A 254 -7.35 -8.36 -10.29
CA LYS A 254 -6.19 -7.46 -10.20
C LYS A 254 -6.46 -6.29 -9.25
N LYS A 255 -7.60 -5.62 -9.42
CA LYS A 255 -8.00 -4.50 -8.56
C LYS A 255 -8.11 -4.95 -7.10
N PHE A 256 -8.75 -6.10 -6.87
CA PHE A 256 -8.87 -6.72 -5.56
C PHE A 256 -7.51 -6.97 -4.89
N ILE A 257 -6.53 -7.54 -5.60
CA ILE A 257 -5.20 -7.79 -5.03
C ILE A 257 -4.45 -6.46 -4.83
N PHE A 258 -4.46 -5.57 -5.82
CA PHE A 258 -3.69 -4.33 -5.79
C PHE A 258 -4.16 -3.34 -4.74
N ASP A 259 -5.46 -3.28 -4.45
CA ASP A 259 -6.00 -2.47 -3.36
C ASP A 259 -5.46 -2.92 -1.99
N GLN A 260 -5.05 -4.18 -1.88
CA GLN A 260 -4.47 -4.74 -0.66
C GLN A 260 -2.95 -4.65 -0.60
N LEU A 261 -2.27 -4.46 -1.73
CA LEU A 261 -0.82 -4.33 -1.74
C LEU A 261 -0.42 -3.03 -1.04
N SER A 262 0.03 -3.15 0.20
CA SER A 262 0.61 -2.03 0.94
C SER A 262 2.11 -1.99 0.72
N VAL A 263 2.63 -0.80 0.45
CA VAL A 263 4.05 -0.52 0.60
C VAL A 263 4.27 -0.23 2.07
N ASN A 264 4.70 -1.23 2.84
CA ASN A 264 5.19 -0.96 4.17
C ASN A 264 6.50 -0.16 4.02
N PHE A 265 6.52 1.07 4.53
CA PHE A 265 7.78 1.73 4.88
C PHE A 265 8.33 0.99 6.09
N ILE A 266 9.20 0.02 5.85
CA ILE A 266 9.67 -0.85 6.91
C ILE A 266 10.60 -0.03 7.81
N ARG A 267 10.31 -0.12 9.11
CA ARG A 267 11.19 0.24 10.23
C ARG A 267 12.59 -0.44 10.19
N ASN A 268 12.92 -1.21 9.15
CA ASN A 268 14.13 -2.03 8.96
C ASN A 268 14.65 -2.04 7.49
N ASN A 269 14.57 -0.93 6.74
CA ASN A 269 15.18 -0.75 5.39
C ASN A 269 14.69 -1.62 4.22
N ASP A 270 13.75 -2.55 4.39
CA ASP A 270 13.20 -3.31 3.26
C ASP A 270 11.95 -2.63 2.66
N TYR A 271 11.87 -2.53 1.33
CA TYR A 271 10.64 -2.15 0.64
C TYR A 271 9.93 -3.42 0.19
N THR A 272 8.89 -3.84 0.93
CA THR A 272 8.13 -5.04 0.58
C THR A 272 6.71 -4.69 0.16
N VAL A 273 6.27 -5.33 -0.93
CA VAL A 273 4.93 -5.18 -1.50
C VAL A 273 4.22 -6.52 -1.30
N VAL A 274 3.47 -6.61 -0.22
CA VAL A 274 2.63 -7.77 0.08
C VAL A 274 1.26 -7.27 0.50
N PRO A 275 0.21 -8.08 0.33
CA PRO A 275 -1.10 -7.74 0.87
C PRO A 275 -0.99 -7.36 2.34
N PHE A 276 -1.57 -6.22 2.74
CA PHE A 276 -1.46 -5.72 4.11
C PHE A 276 -1.99 -6.74 5.14
N LEU A 277 -2.89 -7.64 4.71
CA LEU A 277 -3.41 -8.76 5.50
C LEU A 277 -2.33 -9.73 5.97
N ARG A 278 -1.24 -9.90 5.21
CA ARG A 278 -0.07 -10.67 5.65
C ARG A 278 0.51 -10.12 6.96
N LYS A 279 0.51 -8.80 7.14
CA LYS A 279 1.01 -8.17 8.38
C LYS A 279 0.23 -8.65 9.61
N TYR A 280 -1.09 -8.82 9.48
CA TYR A 280 -1.92 -9.30 10.58
C TYR A 280 -1.64 -10.76 10.92
N ILE A 281 -1.31 -11.59 9.91
CA ILE A 281 -0.82 -12.96 10.15
C ILE A 281 0.52 -12.94 10.89
N GLU A 282 1.46 -12.09 10.48
CA GLU A 282 2.77 -11.97 11.13
C GLU A 282 2.69 -11.43 12.57
N GLU A 283 1.79 -10.47 12.84
CA GLU A 283 1.52 -10.00 14.19
C GLU A 283 0.87 -11.10 15.04
N PHE A 284 -0.05 -11.89 14.48
CA PHE A 284 -0.63 -13.05 15.15
C PHE A 284 0.44 -14.09 15.50
N LYS A 285 1.35 -14.41 14.59
CA LYS A 285 2.49 -15.32 14.87
C LYS A 285 3.25 -14.85 16.10
N LYS A 286 3.69 -13.58 16.12
CA LYS A 286 4.46 -13.00 17.24
C LYS A 286 3.75 -13.09 18.59
N LEU A 287 2.43 -12.91 18.60
CA LEU A 287 1.63 -13.02 19.84
C LEU A 287 1.52 -14.46 20.35
N ASN A 288 1.66 -15.46 19.48
CA ASN A 288 1.60 -16.88 19.83
C ASN A 288 2.97 -17.59 19.81
N SER A 289 4.05 -16.81 19.67
CA SER A 289 5.45 -17.29 19.80
C SER A 289 6.01 -17.10 21.22
N GLN A 290 5.19 -16.64 22.17
CA GLN A 290 5.49 -16.62 23.61
C GLN A 290 4.83 -17.82 24.29
#